data_AF-A0A7V6QL35-F1
#
_entry.id   AF-A0A7V6QL35-F1
#
_cell.length_a   1.000
_cell.length_b   1.000
_cell.length_c   1.000
_cell.angle_alpha   90.00
_cell.angle_beta   90.00
_cell.angle_gamma   90.00
#
_symmetry.space_group_name_H-M   'P 1'
#
loop_
_entity.id
_entity.type
_entity.pdbx_description
1 polymer ?
#
loop_
_entity_poly.entity_id
_entity_poly.type
_entity_poly.pdbx_seq_one_letter_code
_entity_poly.pdbx_strand_id
1 'polypeptide(L)'
;MSKRRKYSRHSVRSTVQNIYAKAGISRLPTGSYPRVHDIRHTQAVHALEKMHSEGMDLYYSLPILCSYLGHKDIRSTEKYLRLPYFKHDEVTLSSRELVEGMIPEVHWDEE
;
A
#
# COMPACT_ATOMS: atom_id res chain seq x y z
N MET A 1 37.52 -20.63 -4.97
CA MET A 1 36.25 -19.89 -5.21
C MET A 1 35.76 -19.32 -3.87
N SER A 2 35.77 -17.99 -3.70
CA SER A 2 35.31 -17.34 -2.47
C SER A 2 33.80 -17.54 -2.30
N LYS A 3 33.36 -18.21 -1.22
CA LYS A 3 31.92 -18.38 -0.91
C LYS A 3 31.31 -16.99 -0.67
N ARG A 4 30.34 -16.62 -1.50
CA ARG A 4 29.57 -15.37 -1.36
C ARG A 4 28.87 -15.36 0.00
N ARG A 5 29.35 -14.54 0.94
CA ARG A 5 28.77 -14.42 2.29
C ARG A 5 27.43 -13.70 2.20
N LYS A 6 26.44 -14.15 2.97
CA LYS A 6 25.15 -13.48 3.09
C LYS A 6 25.36 -12.10 3.74
N TYR A 7 24.70 -11.07 3.22
CA TYR A 7 24.69 -9.75 3.86
C TYR A 7 24.02 -9.83 5.24
N SER A 8 24.54 -9.07 6.19
CA SER A 8 23.89 -8.94 7.50
C SER A 8 22.63 -8.07 7.39
N ARG A 9 21.61 -8.36 8.21
CA ARG A 9 20.38 -7.54 8.26
C ARG A 9 20.67 -6.06 8.52
N HIS A 10 21.66 -5.77 9.37
CA HIS A 10 22.08 -4.41 9.67
C HIS A 10 22.66 -3.69 8.45
N SER A 11 23.51 -4.36 7.67
CA SER A 11 24.10 -3.78 6.45
C SER A 11 23.05 -3.50 5.38
N VAL A 12 22.09 -4.41 5.20
CA VAL A 12 20.97 -4.18 4.28
C VAL A 12 20.14 -2.99 4.75
N ARG A 13 19.80 -2.93 6.04
CA ARG A 13 19.03 -1.82 6.62
C ARG A 13 19.74 -0.48 6.41
N SER A 14 21.01 -0.36 6.78
CA SER A 14 21.75 0.91 6.64
C SER A 14 21.87 1.34 5.18
N THR A 15 22.10 0.38 4.27
CA THR A 15 22.15 0.67 2.84
C THR A 15 20.83 1.23 2.33
N VAL A 16 19.70 0.63 2.69
CA VAL A 16 18.38 1.10 2.28
C VAL A 16 18.06 2.48 2.89
N GLN A 17 18.45 2.73 4.14
CA GLN A 17 18.29 4.06 4.76
C GLN A 17 19.09 5.13 4.01
N ASN A 18 20.31 4.82 3.58
CA ASN A 18 21.11 5.72 2.75
C ASN A 18 20.47 5.97 1.39
N ILE A 19 19.82 4.97 0.79
CA ILE A 19 19.06 5.13 -0.46
C ILE A 19 17.89 6.09 -0.24
N TYR A 20 17.12 5.93 0.84
CA TYR A 20 16.02 6.85 1.15
C TYR A 20 16.50 8.29 1.36
N ALA A 21 17.61 8.48 2.09
CA ALA A 21 18.20 9.80 2.28
C ALA A 21 18.61 10.43 0.95
N LYS A 22 19.26 9.67 0.06
CA LYS A 22 19.64 10.13 -1.29
C LYS A 22 18.44 10.43 -2.19
N ALA A 23 17.34 9.71 -2.01
CA ALA A 23 16.10 9.94 -2.74
C ALA A 23 15.28 11.11 -2.20
N GLY A 24 15.74 11.82 -1.15
CA GLY A 24 15.01 12.92 -0.53
C GLY A 24 13.78 12.48 0.29
N ILE A 25 13.67 11.18 0.60
CA ILE A 25 12.56 10.67 1.41
C ILE A 25 12.80 11.07 2.86
N SER A 26 11.83 11.79 3.42
CA SER A 26 11.89 12.24 4.81
C SER A 26 11.72 11.07 5.79
N ARG A 27 12.22 11.27 7.01
CA ARG A 27 11.98 10.32 8.10
C ARG A 27 10.50 10.33 8.47
N LEU A 28 10.03 9.19 8.97
CA LEU A 28 8.71 9.07 9.57
C LEU A 28 8.63 9.95 10.83
N PRO A 29 7.42 10.29 11.32
CA PRO A 29 7.24 11.03 12.57
C PRO A 29 7.94 10.39 13.78
N THR A 30 8.19 9.08 13.72
CA THR A 30 8.95 8.32 14.73
C THR A 30 10.46 8.57 14.70
N GLY A 31 10.96 9.42 13.79
CA GLY A 31 12.39 9.71 13.60
C GLY A 31 13.16 8.64 12.81
N SER A 32 12.50 7.59 12.35
CA SER A 32 13.10 6.48 11.59
C SER A 32 12.74 6.52 10.11
N TYR A 33 13.60 5.96 9.26
CA TYR A 33 13.25 5.73 7.86
C TYR A 33 12.29 4.55 7.73
N PRO A 34 11.48 4.48 6.65
CA PRO A 34 10.72 3.29 6.31
C PRO A 34 11.62 2.04 6.28
N ARG A 35 11.04 0.89 6.59
CA ARG A 35 11.75 -0.40 6.61
C ARG A 35 11.90 -0.91 5.18
N VAL A 36 12.82 -1.86 5.01
CA VAL A 36 13.00 -2.58 3.74
C VAL A 36 11.72 -3.31 3.32
N HIS A 37 10.98 -3.85 4.29
CA HIS A 37 9.69 -4.51 4.03
C HIS A 37 8.60 -3.55 3.55
N ASP A 38 8.71 -2.26 3.87
CA ASP A 38 7.71 -1.29 3.45
C ASP A 38 7.80 -1.04 1.93
N ILE A 39 8.99 -1.16 1.32
CA ILE A 39 9.17 -1.17 -0.16
C ILE A 39 8.33 -2.28 -0.80
N ARG A 40 8.45 -3.49 -0.26
CA ARG A 40 7.68 -4.65 -0.76
C ARG A 40 6.18 -4.44 -0.58
N HIS A 41 5.78 -3.80 0.51
CA HIS A 41 4.38 -3.45 0.73
C HIS A 41 3.87 -2.47 -0.33
N THR A 42 4.60 -1.37 -0.55
CA THR A 42 4.26 -0.37 -1.57
C THR A 42 4.18 -0.99 -2.97
N GLN A 43 5.15 -1.84 -3.34
CA GLN A 43 5.16 -2.54 -4.61
C GLN A 43 3.94 -3.47 -4.78
N ALA A 44 3.56 -4.20 -3.74
CA ALA A 44 2.40 -5.09 -3.79
C ALA A 44 1.08 -4.30 -3.98
N VAL A 45 0.92 -3.18 -3.29
CA VAL A 45 -0.26 -2.30 -3.42
C VAL A 45 -0.36 -1.73 -4.83
N HIS A 46 0.73 -1.15 -5.36
CA HIS A 46 0.71 -0.60 -6.72
C HIS A 46 0.51 -1.66 -7.80
N ALA A 47 1.03 -2.88 -7.61
CA ALA A 47 0.76 -3.97 -8.53
C ALA A 47 -0.74 -4.34 -8.55
N LEU A 48 -1.37 -4.42 -7.38
CA LEU A 48 -2.79 -4.72 -7.26
C LEU A 48 -3.67 -3.61 -7.86
N GLU A 49 -3.32 -2.36 -7.56
CA GLU A 49 -3.98 -1.18 -8.14
C GLU A 49 -3.86 -1.17 -9.67
N LYS A 50 -2.67 -1.44 -10.21
CA LYS A 50 -2.45 -1.49 -11.65
C LYS A 50 -3.32 -2.57 -12.30
N MET A 51 -3.32 -3.78 -11.75
CA MET A 51 -4.16 -4.88 -12.28
C MET A 51 -5.64 -4.49 -12.26
N HIS A 52 -6.10 -3.85 -11.18
CA HIS A 52 -7.47 -3.35 -11.11
C HIS A 52 -7.77 -2.27 -12.18
N SER A 53 -6.86 -1.31 -12.37
CA SER A 53 -7.02 -0.26 -13.38
C SER A 53 -7.02 -0.78 -14.82
N GLU A 54 -6.38 -1.93 -15.05
CA GLU A 54 -6.39 -2.66 -16.33
C GLU A 54 -7.64 -3.53 -16.51
N GLY A 55 -8.60 -3.46 -15.58
CA GLY A 55 -9.87 -4.20 -15.63
C GLY A 55 -9.77 -5.65 -15.14
N MET A 56 -8.67 -6.03 -14.50
CA MET A 56 -8.49 -7.38 -13.97
C MET A 56 -9.26 -7.53 -12.65
N ASP A 57 -9.98 -8.64 -12.50
CA ASP A 57 -10.68 -8.95 -11.25
C ASP A 57 -9.66 -9.13 -10.11
N LEU A 58 -9.92 -8.49 -8.98
CA LEU A 58 -9.11 -8.59 -7.77
C LEU A 58 -9.05 -10.03 -7.23
N TYR A 59 -10.11 -10.83 -7.40
CA TYR A 59 -10.14 -12.23 -6.98
C TYR A 59 -9.16 -13.11 -7.77
N TYR A 60 -8.87 -12.78 -9.04
CA TYR A 60 -7.83 -13.44 -9.84
C TYR A 60 -6.45 -12.83 -9.62
N SER A 61 -6.40 -11.51 -9.46
CA SER A 61 -5.17 -10.75 -9.25
C SER A 61 -4.49 -11.12 -7.94
N LEU A 62 -5.26 -11.43 -6.89
CA LEU A 62 -4.72 -11.70 -5.56
C LEU A 62 -3.92 -13.03 -5.48
N PRO A 63 -4.39 -14.17 -6.03
CA PRO A 63 -3.58 -15.38 -6.17
C PRO A 63 -2.30 -15.18 -6.99
N ILE A 64 -2.36 -14.39 -8.07
CA ILE A 64 -1.20 -14.06 -8.90
C ILE A 64 -0.17 -13.30 -8.06
N LEU A 65 -0.61 -12.24 -7.36
CA LEU A 65 0.25 -11.45 -6.48
C LEU A 65 0.79 -12.29 -5.31
N CYS A 66 -0.02 -13.17 -4.73
CA CYS A 66 0.40 -14.08 -3.66
C CYS A 66 1.56 -14.98 -4.10
N SER A 67 1.43 -15.56 -5.31
CA SER A 67 2.45 -16.40 -5.92
C SER A 67 3.72 -15.61 -6.24
N TYR A 68 3.58 -14.42 -6.83
CA TYR A 68 4.70 -13.52 -7.14
C TYR A 68 5.50 -13.13 -5.89
N LEU A 69 4.79 -12.80 -4.81
CA LEU A 69 5.39 -12.45 -3.55
C LEU A 69 6.04 -13.67 -2.87
N GLY A 70 5.70 -14.90 -3.25
CA GLY A 70 6.14 -16.11 -2.57
C GLY A 70 5.51 -16.26 -1.19
N HIS A 71 4.27 -15.79 -1.04
CA HIS A 71 3.50 -16.01 0.18
C HIS A 71 2.95 -17.44 0.19
N LYS A 72 3.07 -18.11 1.34
CA LYS A 72 2.56 -19.47 1.54
C LYS A 72 1.02 -19.53 1.54
N ASP A 73 0.38 -18.43 1.91
CA ASP A 73 -1.06 -18.34 2.15
C ASP A 73 -1.59 -17.00 1.64
N ILE A 74 -2.76 -17.04 1.00
CA ILE A 74 -3.45 -15.87 0.46
C ILE A 74 -3.81 -14.85 1.54
N ARG A 75 -4.06 -15.27 2.78
CA ARG A 75 -4.31 -14.38 3.93
C ARG A 75 -3.17 -13.39 4.17
N SER A 76 -1.94 -13.79 3.84
CA SER A 76 -0.74 -12.94 3.93
C SER A 76 -0.74 -11.81 2.88
N THR A 77 -1.50 -11.98 1.81
CA THR A 77 -1.63 -11.11 0.63
C THR A 77 -2.91 -10.30 0.67
N GLU A 78 -3.99 -10.81 1.28
CA GLU A 78 -5.26 -10.09 1.50
C GLU A 78 -5.07 -8.72 2.17
N LYS A 79 -4.04 -8.56 3.00
CA LYS A 79 -3.68 -7.28 3.61
C LYS A 79 -3.46 -6.13 2.60
N TYR A 80 -3.18 -6.44 1.33
CA TYR A 80 -3.01 -5.45 0.27
C TYR A 80 -4.33 -5.03 -0.40
N LEU A 81 -5.45 -5.73 -0.16
CA LEU A 81 -6.79 -5.32 -0.62
C LEU A 81 -7.35 -4.12 0.16
N ARG A 82 -6.68 -3.69 1.22
CA ARG A 82 -7.11 -2.51 1.98
C ARG A 82 -7.10 -1.29 1.06
N LEU A 83 -8.20 -0.52 1.09
CA LEU A 83 -8.31 0.74 0.37
C LEU A 83 -7.07 1.60 0.68
N PRO A 84 -6.22 1.86 -0.30
CA PRO A 84 -5.05 2.70 -0.08
C PRO A 84 -5.53 4.10 0.27
N TYR A 85 -4.90 4.74 1.25
CA TYR A 85 -5.28 6.08 1.71
C TYR A 85 -5.38 7.10 0.55
N PHE A 86 -4.53 6.96 -0.47
CA PHE A 86 -4.52 7.83 -1.64
C PHE A 86 -5.69 7.62 -2.63
N LYS A 87 -6.48 6.56 -2.47
CA LYS A 87 -7.72 6.29 -3.25
C LYS A 87 -8.99 6.69 -2.51
N HIS A 88 -8.88 7.21 -1.29
CA HIS A 88 -10.03 7.59 -0.48
C HIS A 88 -10.91 8.65 -1.17
N ASP A 89 -10.28 9.64 -1.80
CA ASP A 89 -11.00 10.73 -2.47
C ASP A 89 -11.78 10.23 -3.69
N GLU A 90 -11.22 9.29 -4.45
CA GLU A 90 -11.89 8.68 -5.62
C GLU A 90 -13.17 7.95 -5.22
N VAL A 91 -13.13 7.16 -4.15
CA VAL A 91 -14.32 6.47 -3.61
C VAL A 91 -15.35 7.45 -3.07
N THR A 92 -14.90 8.51 -2.42
CA THR A 92 -15.77 9.55 -1.87
C THR A 92 -16.47 10.32 -3.00
N LEU A 93 -15.75 10.65 -4.07
CA LEU A 93 -16.30 11.35 -5.24
C LEU A 93 -17.24 10.45 -6.06
N SER A 94 -16.89 9.17 -6.26
CA SER A 94 -17.75 8.22 -6.99
C SER A 94 -19.07 7.95 -6.29
N SER A 95 -19.10 8.00 -4.96
CA SER A 95 -20.33 7.76 -4.21
C SER A 95 -21.21 9.01 -4.15
N ARG A 96 -20.66 10.22 -4.31
CA ARG A 96 -21.41 11.48 -4.18
C ARG A 96 -22.71 11.51 -4.98
N GLU A 97 -22.71 11.15 -6.27
CA GLU A 97 -23.95 11.13 -7.08
C GLU A 97 -25.05 10.22 -6.51
N LEU A 98 -24.67 9.17 -5.76
CA LEU A 98 -25.61 8.23 -5.15
C LEU A 98 -26.07 8.68 -3.76
N VAL A 99 -25.25 9.46 -3.03
CA VAL A 99 -25.53 9.86 -1.63
C VAL A 99 -25.98 11.31 -1.49
N GLU A 100 -25.83 12.13 -2.53
CA GLU A 100 -26.27 13.52 -2.54
C GLU A 100 -27.80 13.56 -2.41
N GLY A 101 -28.28 14.02 -1.25
CA GLY A 101 -29.69 14.02 -0.87
C GLY A 101 -30.18 12.80 -0.08
N MET A 102 -29.36 11.76 0.13
CA MET A 102 -29.72 10.65 1.04
C MET A 102 -29.61 11.04 2.51
N ILE A 103 -28.68 11.93 2.86
CA ILE A 103 -28.54 12.46 4.21
C ILE A 103 -29.37 13.75 4.26
N PRO A 104 -30.47 13.80 5.03
CA PRO A 104 -31.27 15.00 5.15
C PRO A 104 -30.46 16.12 5.79
N GLU A 105 -30.63 17.36 5.30
CA GLU A 105 -30.04 18.52 5.95
C GLU A 105 -30.64 18.68 7.35
N VAL A 106 -29.77 18.89 8.34
CA VAL A 106 -30.20 19.13 9.71
C VAL A 106 -30.59 20.60 9.80
N HIS A 107 -31.89 20.86 9.83
CA HIS A 107 -32.40 22.16 10.23
C HIS A 107 -32.39 22.22 11.76
N TRP A 108 -31.58 23.13 12.29
CA TRP A 108 -31.65 23.49 13.70
C TRP A 108 -32.84 24.43 13.86
N ASP A 109 -33.78 24.08 14.73
CA ASP A 109 -34.82 25.03 15.12
C ASP A 109 -34.14 26.19 15.86
N GLU A 110 -34.27 27.41 15.33
CA GLU A 110 -33.87 28.63 16.02
C GLU A 110 -34.84 28.83 17.19
N GLU A 111 -34.33 28.65 18.41
CA GLU A 111 -35.04 28.85 19.68
C GLU A 111 -35.13 30.33 20.06
#